data_AF-A0A2U0SS86-F1
#
_entry.id   AF-A0A2U0SS86-F1
#
_cell.length_a   1.000
_cell.length_b   1.000
_cell.length_c   1.000
_cell.angle_alpha   90.00
_cell.angle_beta   90.00
_cell.angle_gamma   90.00
#
_symmetry.space_group_name_H-M   'P 1'
#
loop_
_entity.id
_entity.type
_entity.pdbx_description
1 polymer ?
#
loop_
_entity_poly.entity_id
_entity_poly.type
_entity_poly.pdbx_seq_one_letter_code
_entity_poly.pdbx_strand_id
1 'polypeptide(L)'
;MGYSGAMSTLLSLRACLVLPLILIALGACSTQTELRMAAQQEQFARESASQGDWAQAMRSYAAAADNAELGHGDFAWQARLHHEAGRAASVACRYDAAEFHFRQAIALAKKSGQSSALSEKALESLQAGKPCGVPR
;
A
#
# COMPACT_ATOMS: atom_id res chain seq x y z
N MET A 1 -1.64 -4.16 -62.34
CA MET A 1 -1.64 -4.90 -61.07
C MET A 1 -0.54 -4.33 -60.20
N GLY A 2 -0.85 -3.72 -59.05
CA GLY A 2 0.19 -3.13 -58.20
C GLY A 2 -0.29 -2.11 -57.18
N TYR A 3 -1.30 -2.44 -56.36
CA TYR A 3 -1.66 -1.67 -55.16
C TYR A 3 -2.12 -2.64 -54.07
N SER A 4 -1.21 -3.39 -53.45
CA SER A 4 -1.55 -4.27 -52.31
C SER A 4 -0.48 -4.37 -51.22
N GLY A 5 0.68 -3.70 -51.38
CA GLY A 5 1.73 -3.72 -50.35
C GLY A 5 1.57 -2.66 -49.25
N ALA A 6 1.02 -1.49 -49.56
CA ALA A 6 1.03 -0.33 -48.65
C ALA A 6 -0.03 -0.38 -47.53
N MET A 7 -1.18 -1.01 -47.77
CA MET A 7 -2.24 -1.13 -46.75
C MET A 7 -1.89 -2.13 -45.65
N SER A 8 -1.14 -3.19 -45.98
CA SER A 8 -0.77 -4.24 -45.02
C SER A 8 0.30 -3.78 -44.03
N THR A 9 1.25 -2.95 -44.46
CA THR A 9 2.28 -2.36 -43.59
C THR A 9 1.71 -1.28 -42.67
N LEU A 10 0.78 -0.46 -43.15
CA LEU A 10 0.08 0.56 -42.34
C LEU A 10 -0.79 -0.07 -41.24
N LEU A 11 -1.44 -1.20 -41.51
CA LEU A 11 -2.23 -1.94 -40.52
C LEU A 11 -1.35 -2.56 -39.43
N SER A 12 -0.18 -3.09 -39.83
CA SER A 12 0.81 -3.66 -38.90
C SER A 12 1.47 -2.58 -38.04
N LEU A 13 1.82 -1.41 -38.61
CA LEU A 13 2.33 -0.26 -37.86
C LEU A 13 1.29 0.33 -36.88
N ARG A 14 0.01 0.43 -37.29
CA ARG A 14 -1.07 0.86 -36.39
C ARG A 14 -1.27 -0.14 -35.25
N ALA A 15 -1.30 -1.44 -35.53
CA ALA A 15 -1.40 -2.46 -34.49
C ALA A 15 -0.20 -2.42 -33.52
N CYS A 16 1.02 -2.24 -34.04
CA CYS A 16 2.25 -2.11 -33.26
C CYS A 16 2.33 -0.84 -32.40
N LEU A 17 1.60 0.23 -32.73
CA LEU A 17 1.56 1.46 -31.94
C LEU A 17 0.35 1.54 -31.02
N VAL A 18 -0.81 1.06 -31.47
CA VAL A 18 -2.07 1.12 -30.73
C VAL A 18 -2.08 0.12 -29.57
N LEU A 19 -1.60 -1.10 -29.78
CA LEU A 19 -1.55 -2.12 -28.72
C LEU A 19 -0.70 -1.68 -27.51
N PRO A 20 0.57 -1.23 -27.66
CA PRO A 20 1.35 -0.77 -26.51
C PRO A 20 0.74 0.47 -25.86
N LEU A 21 0.12 1.38 -26.62
CA LEU A 21 -0.59 2.52 -26.04
C LEU A 21 -1.78 2.09 -25.17
N ILE A 22 -2.56 1.09 -25.62
CA ILE A 22 -3.66 0.51 -24.83
C ILE A 22 -3.11 -0.16 -23.57
N LEU A 23 -2.02 -0.93 -23.66
CA LEU A 23 -1.42 -1.59 -22.50
C LEU A 23 -0.87 -0.57 -21.48
N ILE A 24 -0.23 0.50 -21.94
CA ILE A 24 0.25 1.60 -21.08
C ILE A 24 -0.93 2.29 -20.40
N ALA A 25 -2.01 2.59 -21.14
CA ALA A 25 -3.21 3.21 -20.57
C ALA A 25 -3.89 2.32 -19.52
N LEU A 26 -4.02 1.02 -19.79
CA LEU A 26 -4.56 0.04 -18.84
C LEU A 26 -3.72 -0.05 -17.57
N GLY A 27 -2.38 -0.09 -17.71
CA GLY A 27 -1.46 -0.12 -16.57
C GLY A 27 -1.49 1.15 -15.72
N ALA A 28 -1.66 2.32 -16.34
CA ALA A 28 -1.83 3.59 -15.62
C ALA A 28 -3.18 3.67 -14.87
N CYS A 29 -4.25 3.12 -15.46
CA CYS A 29 -5.55 3.06 -14.80
C CYS A 29 -5.56 2.08 -13.62
N SER A 30 -4.84 0.96 -13.72
CA SER A 30 -4.74 0.00 -12.60
C SER A 30 -4.02 0.65 -11.41
N THR A 31 -2.86 1.29 -11.62
CA THR A 31 -2.13 1.94 -10.51
C THR A 31 -2.96 3.03 -9.83
N GLN A 32 -3.65 3.88 -10.61
CA GLN A 32 -4.52 4.91 -10.04
C GLN A 32 -5.69 4.34 -9.23
N THR A 33 -6.25 3.21 -9.66
CA THR A 33 -7.32 2.52 -8.93
C THR A 33 -6.82 2.04 -7.57
N GLU A 34 -5.63 1.41 -7.53
CA GLU A 34 -5.06 0.92 -6.27
C GLU A 34 -4.75 2.07 -5.29
N LEU A 35 -4.20 3.20 -5.77
CA LEU A 35 -3.95 4.35 -4.89
C LEU A 35 -5.26 4.94 -4.33
N ARG A 36 -6.35 4.96 -5.11
CA ARG A 36 -7.67 5.38 -4.61
C ARG A 36 -8.21 4.39 -3.58
N MET A 37 -8.08 3.09 -3.83
CA MET A 37 -8.49 2.04 -2.89
C MET A 37 -7.72 2.11 -1.58
N ALA A 38 -6.41 2.35 -1.64
CA ALA A 38 -5.56 2.56 -0.47
C ALA A 38 -6.04 3.75 0.38
N ALA A 39 -6.29 4.90 -0.25
CA ALA A 39 -6.80 6.08 0.45
C ALA A 39 -8.17 5.83 1.09
N GLN A 40 -9.07 5.13 0.40
CA GLN A 40 -10.39 4.78 0.93
C GLN A 40 -10.30 3.82 2.13
N GLN A 41 -9.45 2.81 2.04
CA GLN A 41 -9.25 1.86 3.15
C GLN A 41 -8.57 2.52 4.35
N GLU A 42 -7.66 3.47 4.12
CA GLU A 42 -7.09 4.29 5.20
C GLU A 42 -8.18 5.07 5.95
N GLN A 43 -9.15 5.64 5.23
CA GLN A 43 -10.30 6.33 5.84
C GLN A 43 -11.16 5.37 6.66
N PHE A 44 -11.49 4.19 6.12
CA PHE A 44 -12.23 3.17 6.87
C PHE A 44 -11.46 2.70 8.11
N ALA A 45 -10.14 2.59 8.03
CA ALA A 45 -9.32 2.21 9.17
C ALA A 45 -9.38 3.26 10.29
N ARG A 46 -9.32 4.55 9.94
CA ARG A 46 -9.47 5.66 10.89
C ARG A 46 -10.85 5.67 11.55
N GLU A 47 -11.90 5.38 10.78
CA GLU A 47 -13.27 5.28 11.29
C GLU A 47 -13.43 4.08 12.24
N SER A 48 -12.93 2.90 11.88
CA SER A 48 -12.97 1.75 12.80
C SER A 48 -12.17 2.01 14.07
N ALA A 49 -11.00 2.67 13.96
CA ALA A 49 -10.20 3.07 15.10
C ALA A 49 -10.93 4.06 16.02
N SER A 50 -11.65 5.05 15.45
CA SER A 50 -12.42 6.02 16.24
C SER A 50 -13.57 5.37 17.00
N GLN A 51 -14.12 4.28 16.47
CA GLN A 51 -15.15 3.45 17.12
C GLN A 51 -14.56 2.40 18.10
N GLY A 52 -13.23 2.29 18.18
CA GLY A 52 -12.54 1.29 19.00
C GLY A 52 -12.51 -0.12 18.42
N ASP A 53 -12.96 -0.34 17.18
CA ASP A 53 -12.80 -1.61 16.47
C ASP A 53 -11.39 -1.69 15.87
N TRP A 54 -10.41 -1.92 16.75
CA TRP A 54 -9.01 -2.01 16.39
C TRP A 54 -8.67 -3.21 15.51
N ALA A 55 -9.45 -4.29 15.59
CA ALA A 55 -9.28 -5.46 14.73
C ALA A 55 -9.69 -5.15 13.29
N GLN A 56 -10.79 -4.43 13.08
CA GLN A 56 -11.16 -3.93 11.75
C GLN A 56 -10.22 -2.83 11.28
N ALA A 57 -9.82 -1.90 12.15
CA ALA A 57 -8.85 -0.87 11.80
C ALA A 57 -7.54 -1.46 11.29
N MET A 58 -7.01 -2.50 11.96
CA MET A 58 -5.82 -3.23 11.53
C MET A 58 -6.00 -3.81 10.11
N ARG A 59 -7.10 -4.52 9.84
CA ARG A 59 -7.36 -5.10 8.52
C ARG A 59 -7.45 -4.02 7.43
N SER A 60 -8.13 -2.91 7.72
CA SER A 60 -8.28 -1.80 6.79
C SER A 60 -6.95 -1.09 6.52
N TYR A 61 -6.11 -0.86 7.53
CA TYR A 61 -4.77 -0.29 7.32
C TYR A 61 -3.83 -1.24 6.57
N ALA A 62 -3.89 -2.55 6.84
CA ALA A 62 -3.10 -3.54 6.12
C ALA A 62 -3.49 -3.56 4.63
N ALA A 63 -4.79 -3.63 4.33
CA ALA A 63 -5.26 -3.57 2.95
C ALA A 63 -4.86 -2.25 2.26
N ALA A 64 -4.91 -1.13 3.00
CA ALA A 64 -4.45 0.15 2.47
C ALA A 64 -2.97 0.12 2.08
N ALA A 65 -2.13 -0.51 2.91
CA ALA A 65 -0.71 -0.68 2.64
C ALA A 65 -0.47 -1.54 1.40
N ASP A 66 -1.20 -2.67 1.27
CA ASP A 66 -1.10 -3.56 0.10
C ASP A 66 -1.47 -2.82 -1.20
N ASN A 67 -2.56 -2.05 -1.18
CA ASN A 67 -2.98 -1.26 -2.34
C ASN A 67 -2.02 -0.10 -2.64
N ALA A 68 -1.42 0.53 -1.63
CA ALA A 68 -0.39 1.54 -1.84
C ALA A 68 0.87 0.94 -2.47
N GLU A 69 1.22 -0.31 -2.13
CA GLU A 69 2.32 -1.04 -2.79
C GLU A 69 1.99 -1.38 -4.24
N LEU A 70 0.82 -1.98 -4.50
CA LEU A 70 0.34 -2.33 -5.85
C LEU A 70 0.23 -1.10 -6.76
N GLY A 71 -0.23 0.03 -6.21
CA GLY A 71 -0.34 1.30 -6.93
C GLY A 71 0.99 2.03 -7.13
N HIS A 72 2.11 1.51 -6.61
CA HIS A 72 3.41 2.18 -6.57
C HIS A 72 3.37 3.54 -5.87
N GLY A 73 2.58 3.65 -4.80
CA GLY A 73 2.60 4.80 -3.89
C GLY A 73 3.98 5.00 -3.30
N ASP A 74 4.30 6.22 -2.88
CA ASP A 74 5.63 6.51 -2.36
C ASP A 74 5.92 5.72 -1.06
N PHE A 75 7.19 5.41 -0.84
CA PHE A 75 7.62 4.60 0.31
C PHE A 75 7.29 5.25 1.66
N ALA A 76 7.18 6.58 1.74
CA ALA A 76 6.81 7.26 2.97
C ALA A 76 5.33 7.01 3.32
N TRP A 77 4.44 7.06 2.34
CA TRP A 77 3.03 6.71 2.55
C TRP A 77 2.87 5.24 2.93
N GLN A 78 3.52 4.33 2.22
CA GLN A 78 3.50 2.90 2.56
C GLN A 78 4.02 2.68 3.99
N ALA A 79 5.14 3.30 4.37
CA ALA A 79 5.71 3.18 5.72
C ALA A 79 4.71 3.62 6.80
N ARG A 80 4.02 4.74 6.57
CA ARG A 80 3.00 5.25 7.47
C ARG A 80 1.83 4.28 7.61
N LEU A 81 1.32 3.72 6.51
CA LEU A 81 0.22 2.75 6.54
C LEU A 81 0.59 1.48 7.32
N HIS A 82 1.79 0.95 7.09
CA HIS A 82 2.30 -0.16 7.89
C HIS A 82 2.46 0.22 9.37
N HIS A 83 2.91 1.43 9.70
CA HIS A 83 2.97 1.87 11.10
C HIS A 83 1.58 1.88 11.75
N GLU A 84 0.56 2.39 11.05
CA GLU A 84 -0.82 2.42 11.55
C GLU A 84 -1.40 1.02 11.73
N ALA A 85 -1.15 0.12 10.78
CA ALA A 85 -1.54 -1.28 10.87
C ALA A 85 -0.89 -1.96 12.09
N GLY A 86 0.40 -1.70 12.33
CA GLY A 86 1.14 -2.23 13.48
C GLY A 86 0.62 -1.70 14.82
N ARG A 87 0.26 -0.41 14.88
CA ARG A 87 -0.37 0.18 16.07
C ARG A 87 -1.74 -0.43 16.33
N ALA A 88 -2.59 -0.51 15.31
CA ALA A 88 -3.92 -1.10 15.44
C ALA A 88 -3.84 -2.58 15.87
N ALA A 89 -2.91 -3.34 15.28
CA ALA A 89 -2.62 -4.72 15.68
C ALA A 89 -2.18 -4.83 17.15
N SER A 90 -1.33 -3.91 17.62
CA SER A 90 -0.88 -3.87 19.01
C SER A 90 -2.04 -3.64 19.99
N VAL A 91 -2.95 -2.73 19.67
CA VAL A 91 -4.14 -2.47 20.49
C VAL A 91 -5.11 -3.66 20.44
N ALA A 92 -5.23 -4.31 19.28
CA ALA A 92 -6.04 -5.52 19.10
C ALA A 92 -5.38 -6.81 19.64
N CYS A 93 -4.26 -6.72 20.37
CA CYS A 93 -3.51 -7.86 20.92
C CYS A 93 -3.08 -8.89 19.85
N ARG A 94 -2.76 -8.44 18.62
CA ARG A 94 -2.26 -9.26 17.50
C ARG A 94 -0.75 -9.05 17.33
N TYR A 95 0.04 -9.66 18.21
CA TYR A 95 1.49 -9.41 18.30
C TYR A 95 2.26 -9.71 17.01
N ASP A 96 2.05 -10.88 16.40
CA ASP A 96 2.76 -11.25 15.17
C ASP A 96 2.48 -10.28 14.01
N ALA A 97 1.23 -9.84 13.89
CA ALA A 97 0.82 -8.84 12.91
C ALA A 97 1.44 -7.47 13.22
N ALA A 98 1.46 -7.07 14.50
CA ALA A 98 2.09 -5.82 14.91
C ALA A 98 3.58 -5.80 14.58
N GLU A 99 4.31 -6.87 14.89
CA GLU A 99 5.74 -7.01 14.60
C GLU A 99 6.00 -6.96 13.09
N PHE A 100 5.24 -7.71 12.29
CA PHE A 100 5.34 -7.69 10.84
C PHE A 100 5.19 -6.26 10.29
N HIS A 101 4.12 -5.58 10.68
CA HIS A 101 3.82 -4.24 10.17
C HIS A 101 4.85 -3.20 10.64
N PHE A 102 5.32 -3.24 11.89
CA PHE A 102 6.38 -2.32 12.32
C PHE A 102 7.70 -2.55 11.57
N ARG A 103 8.10 -3.81 11.35
CA ARG A 103 9.30 -4.11 10.55
C ARG A 103 9.20 -3.58 9.13
N GLN A 104 8.05 -3.75 8.49
CA GLN A 104 7.81 -3.25 7.14
C GLN A 104 7.84 -1.71 7.10
N ALA A 105 7.22 -1.04 8.09
CA ALA A 105 7.28 0.41 8.23
C ALA A 105 8.72 0.93 8.38
N ILE A 106 9.55 0.26 9.18
CA ILE A 106 10.98 0.61 9.36
C ILE A 106 11.75 0.47 8.05
N ALA A 107 11.55 -0.65 7.34
CA ALA A 107 12.23 -0.90 6.06
C ALA A 107 11.87 0.14 5.01
N LEU A 108 10.59 0.50 4.91
CA LEU A 108 10.08 1.50 3.96
C LEU A 108 10.51 2.93 4.32
N ALA A 109 10.49 3.30 5.61
CA ALA A 109 10.98 4.60 6.06
C ALA A 109 12.46 4.81 5.70
N LYS A 110 13.29 3.76 5.85
CA LYS A 110 14.70 3.79 5.42
C LYS A 110 14.84 3.99 3.90
N LYS A 111 13.98 3.34 3.10
CA LYS A 111 13.96 3.53 1.64
C LYS A 111 13.49 4.94 1.23
N SER A 112 12.58 5.55 1.98
CA SER A 112 12.09 6.92 1.73
C SER A 112 12.98 8.02 2.29
N GLY A 113 14.01 7.68 3.06
CA GLY A 113 14.84 8.65 3.80
C GLY A 113 14.12 9.31 4.98
N GLN A 114 12.95 8.79 5.39
CA GLN A 114 12.23 9.26 6.57
C GLN A 114 12.68 8.54 7.84
N SER A 115 12.40 9.16 8.99
CA SER A 115 12.71 8.55 10.29
C SER A 115 11.83 7.33 10.57
N SER A 116 12.47 6.23 10.98
CA SER A 116 11.82 5.00 11.46
C SER A 116 11.58 4.96 12.97
N ALA A 117 11.97 6.00 13.71
CA ALA A 117 12.09 5.98 15.17
C ALA A 117 10.77 5.61 15.89
N LEU A 118 9.61 6.05 15.37
CA LEU A 118 8.31 5.72 15.96
C LEU A 118 8.02 4.21 15.87
N SER A 119 8.27 3.60 14.72
CA SER A 119 8.07 2.16 14.50
C SER A 119 9.11 1.33 15.25
N GLU A 120 10.36 1.79 15.35
CA GLU A 120 11.40 1.14 16.15
C GLU A 120 11.01 1.10 17.63
N LYS A 121 10.63 2.25 18.21
CA LYS A 121 10.17 2.33 19.60
C LYS A 121 8.92 1.48 19.87
N ALA A 122 8.02 1.40 18.89
CA ALA A 122 6.82 0.57 18.98
C ALA A 122 7.18 -0.93 18.96
N LEU A 123 8.06 -1.34 18.05
CA LEU A 123 8.57 -2.71 17.97
C LEU A 123 9.32 -3.13 19.24
N GLU A 124 10.21 -2.29 19.75
CA GLU A 124 10.90 -2.52 21.04
C GLU A 124 9.90 -2.66 22.19
N SER A 125 8.88 -1.80 22.22
CA SER A 125 7.82 -1.88 23.23
C SER A 125 7.02 -3.17 23.15
N LEU A 126 6.76 -3.66 21.94
CA LEU A 126 6.07 -4.93 21.68
C LEU A 126 6.91 -6.12 22.18
N GLN A 127 8.20 -6.12 21.84
CA GLN A 127 9.16 -7.16 22.22
C GLN A 127 9.46 -7.20 23.72
N ALA A 128 9.38 -6.05 24.40
CA ALA A 128 9.45 -5.96 25.85
C ALA A 128 8.21 -6.53 26.57
N GLY A 129 7.23 -7.10 25.85
CA GLY A 129 6.06 -7.75 26.42
C GLY A 129 5.07 -6.78 27.06
N LYS A 130 5.05 -5.50 26.65
CA LYS A 130 4.09 -4.53 27.20
C LYS A 130 2.67 -5.00 26.90
N PRO A 131 1.74 -4.90 27.88
CA PRO A 131 0.37 -5.36 27.70
C PRO A 131 -0.31 -4.60 26.57
N CYS A 132 -1.15 -5.30 25.80
CA CYS A 132 -1.96 -4.68 24.76
C CYS A 132 -3.02 -3.75 25.38
N GLY A 133 -3.46 -2.75 24.61
CA GLY A 133 -4.57 -1.87 24.99
C GLY A 133 -4.20 -0.49 25.53
N VAL A 134 -2.92 -0.09 25.53
CA VAL A 134 -2.54 1.30 25.85
C VAL A 134 -2.44 2.09 24.54
N PRO A 135 -3.42 2.94 24.18
CA PRO A 135 -3.22 3.89 23.09
C PRO A 135 -2.04 4.78 23.47
N ARG A 136 -0.96 4.74 22.67
CA ARG A 136 0.11 5.74 22.71
C ARG A 136 -0.01 6.62 21.48
#